data_AF-A0A059X087-F1
#
_entry.id   AF-A0A059X087-F1
#
_cell.length_a   1.000
_cell.length_b   1.000
_cell.length_c   1.000
_cell.angle_alpha   90.00
_cell.angle_beta   90.00
_cell.angle_gamma   90.00
#
_symmetry.space_group_name_H-M   'P 1'
#
loop_
_entity.id
_entity.type
_entity.pdbx_description
1 polymer ?
#
loop_
_entity_poly.entity_id
_entity_poly.type
_entity_poly.pdbx_seq_one_letter_code
_entity_poly.pdbx_strand_id
1 'polypeptide(L)'
;SPYEDYDPATEYKTKYCTDEDFIDAVKATLTSPDEPYSAPFTESWISYILTTGGNWGGGAISKFRLVVDKGSTDNLVSFCGEDIKKIGPTTFEMVRTDFWPQRELDILILERREGE
;
A
#
# COMPACT_ATOMS: atom_id res chain seq x y z
N SER A 1 -13.29 -23.23 -14.50
CA SER A 1 -13.96 -22.67 -13.30
C SER A 1 -13.80 -21.15 -13.35
N PRO A 2 -14.77 -20.32 -12.91
CA PRO A 2 -14.63 -18.85 -12.84
C PRO A 2 -13.46 -18.32 -11.99
N TYR A 3 -12.61 -19.22 -11.47
CA TYR A 3 -11.40 -18.94 -10.71
C TYR A 3 -10.10 -19.41 -11.41
N GLU A 4 -10.17 -19.97 -12.63
CA GLU A 4 -8.96 -20.44 -13.35
C GLU A 4 -8.03 -19.30 -13.81
N ASP A 5 -8.55 -18.07 -13.93
CA ASP A 5 -7.78 -16.87 -14.32
C ASP A 5 -7.58 -15.87 -13.16
N TYR A 6 -7.87 -16.26 -11.91
CA TYR A 6 -7.68 -15.36 -10.77
C TYR A 6 -6.19 -15.29 -10.38
N ASP A 7 -5.55 -14.17 -10.72
CA ASP A 7 -4.19 -13.83 -10.28
C ASP A 7 -4.22 -12.71 -9.22
N PRO A 8 -4.31 -13.08 -7.93
CA PRO A 8 -4.36 -12.11 -6.84
C PRO A 8 -3.09 -11.24 -6.77
N ALA A 9 -1.93 -11.76 -7.19
CA ALA A 9 -0.69 -11.00 -7.14
C ALA A 9 -0.73 -9.81 -8.11
N THR A 10 -1.24 -10.02 -9.32
CA THR A 10 -1.42 -8.94 -10.30
C THR A 10 -2.47 -7.91 -9.85
N GLU A 11 -3.57 -8.36 -9.23
CA GLU A 11 -4.59 -7.46 -8.67
C GLU A 11 -3.99 -6.56 -7.58
N TYR A 12 -3.27 -7.15 -6.62
CA TYR A 12 -2.66 -6.43 -5.51
C TYR A 12 -1.58 -5.47 -5.99
N LYS A 13 -0.75 -5.91 -6.94
CA LYS A 13 0.25 -5.04 -7.58
C LYS A 13 -0.40 -3.84 -8.25
N THR A 14 -1.50 -4.06 -8.97
CA THR A 14 -2.21 -2.98 -9.65
C THR A 14 -2.84 -2.02 -8.64
N LYS A 15 -3.49 -2.53 -7.60
CA LYS A 15 -4.26 -1.74 -6.63
C LYS A 15 -3.39 -1.03 -5.59
N TYR A 16 -2.45 -1.73 -4.98
CA TYR A 16 -1.64 -1.24 -3.85
C TYR A 16 -0.18 -0.97 -4.20
N CYS A 17 0.24 -1.17 -5.46
CA CYS A 17 1.61 -1.02 -5.90
C CYS A 17 2.61 -1.87 -5.10
N THR A 18 2.26 -3.13 -4.81
CA THR A 18 3.16 -4.09 -4.15
C THR A 18 4.37 -4.36 -5.04
N ASP A 19 5.45 -3.62 -4.80
CA ASP A 19 6.71 -3.70 -5.53
C ASP A 19 7.57 -4.89 -5.10
N GLU A 20 8.72 -5.06 -5.74
CA GLU A 20 9.62 -6.17 -5.46
C GLU A 20 10.11 -6.16 -4.01
N ASP A 21 10.45 -4.99 -3.48
CA ASP A 21 10.90 -4.83 -2.08
C ASP A 21 9.82 -5.23 -1.07
N PHE A 22 8.57 -4.82 -1.30
CA PHE A 22 7.44 -5.22 -0.46
C PHE A 22 7.20 -6.74 -0.51
N ILE A 23 7.21 -7.31 -1.71
CA ILE A 23 6.99 -8.75 -1.90
C ILE A 23 8.13 -9.57 -1.27
N ASP A 24 9.37 -9.12 -1.39
CA ASP A 24 10.52 -9.80 -0.79
C ASP A 24 10.51 -9.68 0.74
N ALA A 25 10.05 -8.55 1.29
CA ALA A 25 9.81 -8.41 2.72
C ALA A 25 8.75 -9.40 3.24
N VAL A 26 7.67 -9.64 2.48
CA VAL A 26 6.67 -10.68 2.82
C VAL A 26 7.30 -12.07 2.76
N LYS A 27 8.00 -12.40 1.66
CA LYS A 27 8.65 -13.72 1.48
C LYS A 27 9.65 -14.05 2.59
N ALA A 28 10.37 -13.05 3.10
CA ALA A 28 11.31 -13.21 4.20
C ALA A 28 10.66 -13.64 5.53
N THR A 29 9.32 -13.55 5.64
CA THR A 29 8.57 -13.99 6.83
C THR A 29 7.97 -15.38 6.73
N LEU A 30 8.05 -16.02 5.55
CA LEU A 30 7.48 -17.34 5.32
C LEU A 30 8.26 -18.42 6.09
N THR A 31 7.55 -19.45 6.54
CA THR A 31 8.18 -20.66 7.12
C THR A 31 8.93 -21.47 6.06
N SER A 32 8.43 -21.44 4.83
CA SER A 32 8.99 -22.08 3.64
C SER A 32 8.55 -21.32 2.38
N PRO A 33 9.37 -21.23 1.32
CA PRO A 33 8.97 -20.60 0.05
C PRO A 33 7.73 -21.23 -0.61
N ASP A 34 7.46 -22.51 -0.34
CA ASP A 34 6.32 -23.26 -0.89
C ASP A 34 5.03 -23.08 -0.06
N GLU A 35 5.09 -22.35 1.06
CA GLU A 35 3.96 -22.13 1.98
C GLU A 35 3.58 -20.64 2.07
N PRO A 36 3.01 -20.03 1.02
CA PRO A 36 2.68 -18.60 1.01
C PRO A 36 1.71 -18.17 2.11
N TYR A 37 0.82 -19.07 2.56
CA TYR A 37 -0.14 -18.82 3.63
C TYR A 37 0.48 -18.81 5.04
N SER A 38 1.78 -19.14 5.16
CA SER A 38 2.50 -19.08 6.43
C SER A 38 2.87 -17.66 6.86
N ALA A 39 2.71 -16.67 5.96
CA ALA A 39 2.97 -15.27 6.26
C ALA A 39 2.20 -14.84 7.52
N PRO A 40 2.87 -14.31 8.57
CA PRO A 40 2.27 -14.05 9.87
C PRO A 40 1.55 -12.70 9.90
N PHE A 41 0.72 -12.42 8.90
CA PHE A 41 0.05 -11.13 8.74
C PHE A 41 -1.48 -11.27 8.67
N THR A 42 -2.16 -10.23 9.12
CA THR A 42 -3.53 -9.90 8.73
C THR A 42 -3.52 -8.67 7.82
N GLU A 43 -4.52 -8.56 6.97
CA GLU A 43 -4.59 -7.46 6.01
C GLU A 43 -5.57 -6.38 6.50
N SER A 44 -5.12 -5.13 6.44
CA SER A 44 -5.90 -3.94 6.73
C SER A 44 -5.83 -2.99 5.53
N TRP A 45 -6.97 -2.41 5.16
CA TRP A 45 -7.12 -1.62 3.93
C TRP A 45 -7.71 -0.25 4.24
N ILE A 46 -7.14 0.77 3.61
CA ILE A 46 -7.71 2.11 3.60
C ILE A 46 -7.89 2.53 2.15
N SER A 47 -9.13 2.80 1.75
CA SER A 47 -9.45 3.35 0.43
C SER A 47 -10.06 4.75 0.59
N TYR A 48 -9.50 5.73 -0.13
CA TYR A 48 -9.98 7.11 -0.12
C TYR A 48 -10.18 7.62 -1.54
N ILE A 49 -11.38 8.16 -1.80
CA ILE A 49 -11.70 8.76 -3.09
C ILE A 49 -10.97 10.11 -3.21
N LEU A 50 -9.95 10.15 -4.06
CA LEU A 50 -9.04 11.26 -4.26
C LEU A 50 -9.24 11.93 -5.62
N THR A 51 -9.70 11.19 -6.62
CA THR A 51 -9.91 11.70 -7.99
C THR A 51 -10.97 12.81 -8.05
N THR A 52 -11.98 12.73 -7.19
CA THR A 52 -13.00 13.79 -7.04
C THR A 52 -12.47 15.06 -6.36
N GLY A 53 -11.29 14.99 -5.74
CA GLY A 53 -10.52 16.14 -5.25
C GLY A 53 -10.16 17.14 -6.36
N GLY A 54 -9.96 16.66 -7.59
CA GLY A 54 -9.74 17.51 -8.78
C GLY A 54 -10.95 18.35 -9.19
N ASN A 55 -12.13 18.11 -8.60
CA ASN A 55 -13.34 18.89 -8.85
C ASN A 55 -13.49 20.10 -7.91
N TRP A 56 -12.65 20.27 -6.90
CA TRP A 56 -12.66 21.42 -5.99
C TRP A 56 -11.94 22.62 -6.64
N GLY A 57 -12.58 23.21 -7.65
CA GLY A 57 -12.12 24.44 -8.32
C GLY A 57 -11.68 24.27 -9.78
N GLY A 58 -11.78 23.07 -10.37
CA GLY A 58 -11.47 22.81 -11.77
C GLY A 58 -9.96 22.78 -12.10
N GLY A 59 -9.11 22.46 -11.11
CA GLY A 59 -7.65 22.48 -11.24
C GLY A 59 -6.96 21.45 -10.34
N ALA A 60 -5.65 21.34 -10.48
CA ALA A 60 -4.83 20.43 -9.68
C ALA A 60 -4.80 20.83 -8.19
N ILE A 61 -4.58 19.85 -7.31
CA ILE A 61 -4.38 20.08 -5.87
C ILE A 61 -3.03 20.79 -5.70
N SER A 62 -3.06 22.08 -5.35
CA SER A 62 -1.85 22.92 -5.27
C SER A 62 -0.75 22.31 -4.40
N LYS A 63 -1.10 21.73 -3.26
CA LYS A 63 -0.21 20.95 -2.41
C LYS A 63 -0.95 19.78 -1.78
N PHE A 64 -0.49 18.58 -2.08
CA PHE A 64 -0.96 17.36 -1.46
C PHE A 64 0.15 16.79 -0.56
N ARG A 65 -0.20 16.49 0.69
CA ARG A 65 0.69 15.82 1.64
C ARG A 65 -0.03 14.61 2.20
N LEU A 66 0.50 13.43 1.92
CA LEU A 66 0.07 12.17 2.51
C LEU A 66 1.13 11.73 3.51
N VAL A 67 0.69 11.41 4.73
CA VAL A 67 1.50 10.69 5.71
C VAL A 67 0.78 9.40 6.04
N VAL A 68 1.44 8.27 5.82
CA VAL A 68 0.94 6.95 6.18
C VAL A 68 1.73 6.45 7.36
N ASP A 69 1.05 6.13 8.46
CA ASP A 69 1.63 5.44 9.61
C ASP A 69 1.18 3.99 9.58
N LYS A 70 2.14 3.05 9.52
CA LYS A 70 1.84 1.61 9.56
C LYS A 70 1.63 1.07 10.98
N GLY A 71 1.67 1.92 12.01
CA GLY A 71 1.33 1.61 13.40
C GLY A 71 2.43 0.91 14.20
N SER A 72 3.05 -0.13 13.64
CA SER A 72 4.14 -0.89 14.28
C SER A 72 5.35 -1.03 13.34
N THR A 73 6.56 -1.12 13.87
CA THR A 73 7.77 -1.40 13.07
C THR A 73 7.74 -2.77 12.40
N ASP A 74 6.92 -3.69 12.90
CA ASP A 74 6.81 -5.07 12.39
C ASP A 74 5.80 -5.22 11.25
N ASN A 75 4.94 -4.21 11.05
CA ASN A 75 3.97 -4.19 9.95
C ASN A 75 4.66 -3.91 8.61
N LEU A 76 4.03 -4.28 7.49
CA LEU A 76 4.43 -3.81 6.16
C LEU A 76 3.35 -2.88 5.61
N VAL A 77 3.72 -1.98 4.72
CA VAL A 77 2.78 -1.06 4.08
C VAL A 77 3.10 -0.92 2.60
N SER A 78 2.07 -0.93 1.75
CA SER A 78 2.17 -0.72 0.32
C SER A 78 1.06 0.21 -0.14
N PHE A 79 1.41 1.23 -0.92
CA PHE A 79 0.46 2.13 -1.57
C PHE A 79 1.12 2.79 -2.78
N CYS A 80 0.30 3.18 -3.74
CA CYS A 80 0.78 3.86 -4.93
C CYS A 80 1.13 5.32 -4.62
N GLY A 81 2.37 5.69 -4.93
CA GLY A 81 2.89 7.05 -4.82
C GLY A 81 4.31 7.10 -5.38
N GLU A 82 4.84 8.30 -5.59
CA GLU A 82 6.24 8.49 -6.03
C GLU A 82 6.98 9.38 -5.00
N ASP A 83 8.31 9.39 -5.00
CA ASP A 83 9.11 10.16 -4.02
C ASP A 83 8.70 9.93 -2.55
N ILE A 84 8.24 8.71 -2.23
CA ILE A 84 7.84 8.33 -0.88
C ILE A 84 9.09 8.33 0.00
N LYS A 85 9.04 9.05 1.12
CA LYS A 85 10.15 9.16 2.07
C LYS A 85 9.74 8.56 3.39
N LYS A 86 10.58 7.69 3.95
CA LYS A 86 10.46 7.30 5.36
C LYS A 86 10.85 8.49 6.23
N ILE A 87 9.91 8.99 7.03
CA ILE A 87 10.10 10.17 7.91
C ILE A 87 10.10 9.79 9.40
N GLY A 88 9.91 8.51 9.72
CA GLY A 88 10.00 7.96 11.06
C GLY A 88 10.03 6.43 11.04
N PRO A 89 10.05 5.76 12.21
CA PRO A 89 10.13 4.29 12.29
C PRO A 89 8.98 3.58 11.56
N THR A 90 7.79 4.15 11.62
CA THR A 90 6.55 3.60 11.05
C THR A 90 5.88 4.52 10.02
N THR A 91 6.41 5.72 9.80
CA THR A 91 5.76 6.77 9.02
C THR A 91 6.46 7.03 7.69
N PHE A 92 5.64 7.14 6.64
CA PHE A 92 6.05 7.42 5.27
C PHE A 92 5.30 8.64 4.76
N GLU A 93 6.00 9.50 4.04
CA GLU A 93 5.46 10.76 3.52
C GLU A 93 5.59 10.82 2.00
N MET A 94 4.52 11.26 1.37
CA MET A 94 4.53 11.73 -0.02
C MET A 94 4.08 13.19 -0.04
N VAL A 95 4.85 14.04 -0.72
CA VAL A 95 4.48 15.44 -0.99
C VAL A 95 4.42 15.64 -2.49
N ARG A 96 3.33 16.25 -2.97
CA ARG A 96 3.17 16.71 -4.34
C ARG A 96 2.69 18.15 -4.39
N THR A 97 3.12 18.85 -5.43
CA THR A 97 2.61 20.17 -5.81
C THR A 97 1.93 20.04 -7.16
N ASP A 98 0.90 20.85 -7.40
CA ASP A 98 0.11 20.80 -8.63
C ASP A 98 -0.35 19.37 -8.98
N PHE A 99 -0.81 18.65 -7.94
CA PHE A 99 -1.09 17.23 -8.01
C PHE A 99 -2.44 16.94 -8.67
N TRP A 100 -2.41 16.14 -9.73
CA TRP A 100 -3.61 15.63 -10.37
C TRP A 100 -3.73 14.12 -10.15
N PRO A 101 -4.55 13.67 -9.18
CA PRO A 101 -4.70 12.25 -8.90
C PRO A 101 -5.39 11.52 -10.07
N GLN A 102 -4.72 10.52 -10.63
CA GLN A 102 -5.24 9.67 -11.72
C GLN A 102 -5.93 8.39 -11.20
N ARG A 103 -5.84 8.14 -9.89
CA ARG A 103 -6.36 6.96 -9.22
C ARG A 103 -6.75 7.29 -7.79
N GLU A 104 -7.54 6.41 -7.20
CA GLU A 104 -7.83 6.48 -5.77
C GLU A 104 -6.62 6.14 -4.92
N LEU A 105 -6.64 6.61 -3.67
CA LEU A 105 -5.66 6.24 -2.69
C LEU A 105 -6.10 4.92 -2.06
N ASP A 106 -5.37 3.86 -2.36
CA ASP A 106 -5.52 2.54 -1.76
C ASP A 106 -4.23 2.20 -1.00
N ILE A 107 -4.37 1.97 0.30
CA ILE A 107 -3.27 1.61 1.20
C ILE A 107 -3.54 0.21 1.74
N LEU A 108 -2.57 -0.68 1.53
CA LEU A 108 -2.50 -1.99 2.16
C LEU A 108 -1.52 -1.92 3.33
N ILE A 109 -1.97 -2.35 4.51
CA ILE A 109 -1.12 -2.60 5.67
C ILE A 109 -1.20 -4.10 5.98
N LEU A 110 -0.05 -4.77 5.98
CA LEU A 110 0.09 -6.11 6.52
C LEU A 110 0.45 -5.97 7.99
N GLU A 111 -0.55 -6.20 8.84
CA GLU A 111 -0.42 -6.12 10.29
C GLU A 111 0.17 -7.43 10.80
N ARG A 112 1.32 -7.35 11.48
CA ARG A 112 1.97 -8.52 12.05
C ARG A 112 1.03 -9.10 13.10
N ARG A 113 0.67 -10.38 12.95
CA ARG A 113 0.03 -11.12 14.03
C ARG A 113 1.02 -11.18 15.19
N GLU A 114 0.67 -10.58 16.32
CA GLU A 114 1.35 -10.86 17.57
C GLU A 114 1.20 -12.37 17.82
N GLY A 115 2.31 -13.04 18.09
CA GLY A 115 2.27 -14.46 18.43
C GLY A 115 1.49 -14.66 19.72
N GLU A 116 0.60 -15.65 19.74
CA GLU A 116 0.26 -16.35 20.98
C GLU A 116 1.51 -16.97 21.62
#